data_AF-A0AAE1H2Z8-F1
#
_entry.id   AF-A0AAE1H2Z8-F1
#
_cell.length_a   1.000
_cell.length_b   1.000
_cell.length_c   1.000
_cell.angle_alpha   90.00
_cell.angle_beta   90.00
_cell.angle_gamma   90.00
#
_symmetry.space_group_name_H-M   'P 1'
#
loop_
_entity.id
_entity.type
_entity.pdbx_description
1 polymer ?
#
loop_
_entity_poly.entity_id
_entity_poly.type
_entity_poly.pdbx_seq_one_letter_code
_entity_poly.pdbx_strand_id
1 'polypeptide(L)' 'MCYHRRSVTRAFNCQFGSVFRSGNNSSYFFRKLHRVSDIYTSDLTNLLNYSSDHLFYPFPNVLPHDYHTLYCM' A
#
# COMPACT_ATOMS: atom_id res chain seq x y z
N MET A 1 25.53 2.87 -9.26
CA MET A 1 25.55 1.39 -9.12
C MET A 1 24.20 0.89 -8.57
N CYS A 2 23.16 0.77 -9.42
CA CYS A 2 21.84 0.26 -9.01
C CYS A 2 21.27 -0.63 -10.13
N TYR A 3 21.56 -1.93 -10.10
CA TYR A 3 21.12 -2.89 -11.12
C TYR A 3 19.80 -3.61 -10.76
N HIS A 4 19.38 -3.61 -9.48
CA HIS A 4 18.25 -4.44 -9.01
C HIS A 4 16.85 -3.78 -8.97
N ARG A 5 16.70 -2.51 -9.38
CA ARG A 5 15.38 -1.82 -9.40
C ARG A 5 14.62 -1.89 -10.72
N ARG A 6 15.17 -2.54 -11.74
CA ARG A 6 14.69 -2.42 -13.13
C ARG A 6 13.49 -3.30 -13.47
N SER A 7 13.24 -4.39 -12.73
CA SER A 7 12.19 -5.35 -13.06
C SER A 7 10.79 -4.84 -12.70
N VAL A 8 10.62 -4.31 -11.49
CA VAL A 8 9.31 -3.84 -10.99
C VAL A 8 8.89 -2.51 -11.65
N THR A 9 9.85 -1.62 -11.93
CA THR A 9 9.55 -0.31 -12.56
C THR A 9 9.09 -0.41 -14.01
N ARG A 10 9.38 -1.53 -14.71
CA ARG A 10 8.95 -1.75 -16.10
C ARG A 10 7.45 -1.96 -16.25
N ALA A 11 6.78 -2.46 -15.22
CA ALA A 11 5.33 -2.63 -15.20
C ALA A 11 4.59 -1.32 -14.93
N PHE A 12 5.31 -0.26 -14.55
CA PHE A 12 4.74 1.05 -14.26
C PHE A 12 5.02 2.03 -15.40
N ASN A 13 4.28 3.13 -15.40
CA ASN A 13 4.48 4.17 -16.40
C ASN A 13 5.93 4.70 -16.36
N CYS A 14 6.57 4.83 -17.52
CA CYS A 14 7.97 5.22 -17.61
C CYS A 14 8.26 6.68 -17.20
N GLN A 15 7.25 7.56 -17.25
CA GLN A 15 7.39 8.98 -16.95
C GLN A 15 7.19 9.27 -15.45
N PHE A 16 6.15 8.67 -14.84
CA PHE A 16 5.78 8.98 -13.45
C PHE A 16 5.85 7.78 -12.48
N GLY A 17 6.06 6.56 -12.98
CA GLY A 17 6.16 5.36 -12.16
C GLY A 17 4.83 4.97 -11.51
N SER A 18 4.91 4.51 -10.26
CA SER A 18 3.74 4.09 -9.50
C SER A 18 2.96 5.29 -8.97
N VAL A 19 1.64 5.27 -9.11
CA VAL A 19 0.76 6.29 -8.51
C VAL A 19 0.83 6.28 -6.97
N PHE A 20 1.18 5.15 -6.34
CA PHE A 20 1.19 5.00 -4.89
C PHE A 20 2.55 5.25 -4.22
N ARG A 21 3.65 5.24 -4.98
CA ARG A 21 5.02 5.34 -4.44
C ARG A 21 5.82 6.39 -5.18
N SER A 22 6.56 7.20 -4.43
CA SER A 22 7.57 8.12 -4.92
C SER A 22 8.94 7.67 -4.41
N GLY A 23 9.62 6.83 -5.20
CA GLY A 23 10.83 6.15 -4.77
C GLY A 23 10.56 5.17 -3.62
N ASN A 24 11.23 5.36 -2.48
CA ASN A 24 11.01 4.53 -1.28
C ASN A 24 9.75 4.93 -0.50
N ASN A 25 9.27 6.15 -0.71
CA ASN A 25 8.23 6.75 0.11
C ASN A 25 6.85 6.58 -0.54
N SER A 26 5.79 6.69 0.25
CA SER A 26 4.44 6.79 -0.30
C SER A 26 4.27 8.08 -1.10
N SER A 27 3.45 8.06 -2.16
CA SER A 27 3.12 9.26 -2.91
C SER A 27 2.18 10.18 -2.11
N TYR A 28 2.03 11.43 -2.55
CA TYR A 28 1.01 12.33 -1.99
C TYR A 28 -0.40 11.76 -2.19
N PHE A 29 -0.66 11.16 -3.35
CA PHE A 29 -1.94 10.49 -3.64
C PHE A 29 -2.24 9.39 -2.61
N PHE A 30 -1.31 8.48 -2.35
CA PHE A 30 -1.51 7.41 -1.36
C PHE A 30 -1.76 7.97 0.04
N ARG A 31 -0.98 8.98 0.48
CA ARG A 31 -1.20 9.60 1.80
C ARG A 31 -2.58 10.25 1.92
N LYS A 32 -3.06 10.90 0.85
CA LYS A 32 -4.39 11.50 0.83
C LYS A 32 -5.46 10.42 0.88
N LEU A 33 -5.36 9.41 0.02
CA LEU A 33 -6.28 8.26 -0.04
C LEU A 33 -6.38 7.54 1.31
N HIS A 34 -5.24 7.13 1.88
CA HIS A 34 -5.17 6.44 3.17
C HIS A 34 -5.80 7.26 4.31
N ARG A 35 -5.81 8.59 4.22
CA ARG A 35 -6.41 9.45 5.23
C ARG A 35 -7.92 9.61 5.06
N VAL A 36 -8.43 9.52 3.83
CA VAL A 36 -9.84 9.86 3.52
C VAL A 36 -10.74 8.64 3.32
N SER A 37 -10.17 7.46 3.07
CA SER A 37 -10.93 6.24 2.86
C SER A 37 -10.45 5.16 3.80
N ASP A 38 -11.38 4.50 4.49
CA ASP A 38 -11.08 3.33 5.33
C ASP A 38 -10.71 2.11 4.47
N ILE A 39 -11.36 1.96 3.31
CA ILE A 39 -11.15 0.86 2.36
C ILE A 39 -10.99 1.44 0.95
N TYR A 40 -10.06 0.88 0.19
CA TYR A 40 -9.82 1.24 -1.21
C TYR A 40 -9.72 -0.01 -2.08
N THR A 41 -10.42 -0.01 -3.21
CA THR A 41 -10.40 -1.05 -4.24
C THR A 41 -10.40 -0.41 -5.63
N SER A 42 -10.11 -1.19 -6.68
CA SER A 42 -10.18 -0.70 -8.07
C SER A 42 -11.62 -0.49 -8.57
N ASP A 43 -12.54 -1.32 -8.07
CA ASP A 43 -13.96 -1.32 -8.42
C ASP A 43 -14.77 -1.72 -7.18
N LEU A 44 -15.99 -1.19 -7.07
CA LEU A 44 -16.98 -1.52 -6.05
C LEU A 44 -17.40 -2.98 -6.14
N THR A 45 -17.42 -3.57 -7.33
CA THR A 45 -17.78 -4.98 -7.53
C THR A 45 -16.88 -5.93 -6.74
N ASN A 46 -15.64 -5.54 -6.45
CA ASN A 46 -14.73 -6.31 -5.59
C ASN A 46 -15.27 -6.50 -4.17
N LEU A 47 -16.07 -5.56 -3.67
CA LEU A 47 -16.68 -5.62 -2.34
C LEU A 47 -17.89 -6.58 -2.30
N LEU A 48 -18.47 -6.94 -3.46
CA LEU A 48 -19.60 -7.86 -3.53
C LEU A 48 -19.23 -9.31 -3.15
N ASN A 49 -17.93 -9.62 -3.13
CA ASN A 49 -17.42 -10.93 -2.69
C ASN A 49 -17.37 -11.07 -1.15
N TYR A 50 -17.73 -10.03 -0.41
CA TYR A 50 -17.75 -10.02 1.05
C TYR A 50 -19.19 -10.04 1.56
N SER A 51 -19.40 -10.65 2.72
CA SER A 51 -20.70 -10.58 3.43
C SER A 51 -21.02 -9.15 3.85
N SER A 52 -22.31 -8.82 3.99
CA SER A 52 -22.76 -7.55 4.58
C SER A 52 -22.24 -7.35 6.01
N ASP A 53 -21.97 -8.44 6.72
CA ASP A 53 -21.49 -8.44 8.11
C ASP A 53 -19.96 -8.57 8.20
N HIS A 54 -19.23 -8.41 7.09
CA HIS A 54 -17.79 -8.56 7.06
C HIS A 54 -17.08 -7.40 7.76
N LEU A 55 -16.16 -7.74 8.68
CA LEU A 55 -15.33 -6.78 9.41
C LEU A 55 -13.92 -6.73 8.82
N PHE A 56 -13.52 -5.57 8.30
CA PHE A 56 -12.19 -5.35 7.76
C PHE A 56 -11.23 -4.85 8.87
N TYR A 57 -10.23 -5.66 9.21
CA TYR A 57 -9.19 -5.27 10.18
C TYR A 57 -7.89 -4.89 9.46
N PRO A 58 -7.42 -3.63 9.57
CA PRO A 58 -6.13 -3.24 9.03
C PRO A 58 -4.99 -3.81 9.88
N PHE A 59 -3.86 -4.13 9.23
CA PHE A 59 -2.64 -4.43 9.97
C PHE A 59 -2.07 -3.15 10.59
N PRO A 60 -1.62 -3.19 11.86
CA PRO A 60 -1.03 -2.04 12.50
C PRO A 60 0.22 -1.57 11.76
N ASN A 61 0.36 -0.25 11.58
CA ASN A 61 1.57 0.33 11.06
C ASN A 61 2.67 0.21 12.12
N VAL A 62 3.72 -0.54 11.79
CA VAL A 62 4.89 -0.73 12.66
C VAL A 62 5.71 0.54 12.66
N LEU A 63 5.91 1.15 13.83
CA LEU A 63 6.81 2.29 13.92
C LEU A 63 8.26 1.80 13.83
N PRO A 64 9.20 2.66 13.37
CA PRO A 64 10.60 2.23 13.23
C PRO A 64 11.27 1.73 14.51
N HIS A 65 10.71 2.01 15.69
CA HIS A 65 11.21 1.51 16.97
C HIS A 65 10.47 0.26 17.48
N ASP A 66 9.36 -0.13 16.85
CA ASP A 66 8.57 -1.30 17.24
C ASP A 66 9.12 -2.62 16.66
N TYR A 67 10.17 -2.56 15.82
CA TYR A 67 10.73 -3.74 15.15
C TYR A 67 11.22 -4.82 16.13
N HIS A 68 11.62 -4.47 17.34
CA HIS A 68 12.05 -5.45 18.34
C HIS A 68 10.90 -6.31 18.86
N THR A 69 9.66 -5.81 18.82
CA THR A 69 8.48 -6.45 19.43
C THR A 69 7.84 -7.50 18.51
N LEU A 70 8.13 -7.49 17.21
CA LEU A 70 7.49 -8.36 16.21
C LEU A 70 8.22 -9.68 15.92
N TYR A 71 9.49 -9.81 16.32
CA TYR A 71 10.28 -11.03 16.15
C TYR A 71 10.41 -11.85 17.45
N CYS A 72 9.73 -11.44 18.52
CA CYS A 72 9.75 -12.10 19.83
C CYS A 72 8.42 -12.81 20.17
N MET A 73 7.55 -13.04 19.18
CA MET A 73 6.40 -13.95 19.23
C MET A 73 6.57 -15.05 18.19
#